data_AF-A0A7I8KXK4-F1
#
_entry.id   AF-A0A7I8KXK4-F1
#
_cell.length_a   1.000
_cell.length_b   1.000
_cell.length_c   1.000
_cell.angle_alpha   90.00
_cell.angle_beta   90.00
_cell.angle_gamma   90.00
#
_symmetry.space_group_name_H-M   'P 1'
#
loop_
_entity.id
_entity.type
_entity.pdbx_description
1 polymer ?
#
loop_
_entity_poly.entity_id
_entity_poly.type
_entity_poly.pdbx_seq_one_letter_code
_entity_poly.pdbx_strand_id
1 'polypeptide(L)'
;MALASRWRFRLPIPCFLVVVVLGCSISFLGTSSLSDAPSLFLGVAPQDEEYFAAERIACRDGSKSFRRDRLNDGFCDCPDGTDEPGTSACPEGRFYCKNVGDKPILLFSSRVNDHICDCCDGSDENDGSITCPNTCSLDADIIKQSATHDLKGRKMTQNDSGVYRKRVNLDDLILRQTELRVAAFVEFFLAVCGITFCFIRQRNKSRTRNRRQRS
;
A
#
# COMPACT_ATOMS: atom_id res chain seq x y z
N MET A 1 25.51 -19.58 61.07
CA MET A 1 24.87 -20.32 59.95
C MET A 1 23.37 -20.33 60.16
N ALA A 2 22.61 -19.49 59.44
CA ALA A 2 21.15 -19.54 59.28
C ALA A 2 20.82 -18.52 58.16
N LEU A 3 20.57 -18.98 56.94
CA LEU A 3 19.27 -19.31 56.34
C LEU A 3 18.62 -18.12 55.65
N ALA A 4 18.42 -18.32 54.35
CA ALA A 4 17.90 -17.39 53.36
C ALA A 4 16.51 -16.84 53.72
N SER A 5 16.33 -15.53 53.54
CA SER A 5 15.01 -14.92 53.44
C SER A 5 14.83 -14.32 52.05
N ARG A 6 13.75 -14.79 51.43
CA ARG A 6 13.40 -14.70 50.03
C ARG A 6 12.78 -13.33 49.75
N TRP A 7 13.51 -12.43 49.10
CA TRP A 7 13.00 -11.13 48.67
C TRP A 7 12.02 -11.32 47.49
N ARG A 8 10.75 -11.62 47.80
CA ARG A 8 9.64 -11.49 46.83
C ARG A 8 9.20 -10.03 46.83
N PHE A 9 9.74 -9.24 45.90
CA PHE A 9 9.15 -7.95 45.53
C PHE A 9 7.74 -8.18 44.98
N ARG A 10 6.72 -8.07 45.85
CA ARG A 10 5.33 -7.94 45.44
C ARG A 10 5.06 -6.45 45.20
N LEU A 11 5.31 -5.98 43.98
CA LEU A 11 4.78 -4.70 43.55
C LEU A 11 3.24 -4.78 43.49
N PRO A 12 2.52 -3.76 43.99
CA PRO A 12 1.07 -3.77 43.96
C PRO A 12 0.59 -3.73 42.49
N ILE A 13 -0.42 -4.56 42.20
CA ILE A 13 -1.09 -4.74 40.90
C ILE A 13 -1.46 -3.42 40.16
N PRO A 14 -1.73 -2.24 40.80
CA PRO A 14 -1.98 -1.01 40.07
C PRO A 14 -0.76 -0.48 39.29
N CYS A 15 0.47 -0.75 39.74
CA CYS A 15 1.68 -0.26 39.06
C CYS A 15 1.97 -1.02 37.78
N PHE A 16 1.65 -2.33 37.72
CA PHE A 16 1.79 -3.13 36.51
C PHE A 16 0.81 -2.69 35.41
N LEU A 17 -0.42 -2.31 35.79
CA LEU A 17 -1.42 -1.80 34.85
C LEU A 17 -1.07 -0.40 34.31
N VAL A 18 -0.46 0.47 35.12
CA VAL A 18 -0.02 1.80 34.67
C VAL A 18 1.14 1.70 33.67
N VAL A 19 2.08 0.76 33.87
CA VAL A 19 3.18 0.53 32.92
C VAL A 19 2.69 -0.04 31.58
N VAL A 20 1.66 -0.91 31.61
CA VAL A 20 1.04 -1.43 30.37
C VAL A 20 0.23 -0.35 29.65
N VAL A 21 -0.49 0.53 30.35
CA VAL A 21 -1.28 1.62 29.74
C VAL A 21 -0.39 2.75 29.19
N LEU A 22 0.72 3.08 29.87
CA LEU A 22 1.70 4.07 29.37
C LEU A 22 2.59 3.50 28.25
N GLY A 23 2.87 2.19 28.27
CA GLY A 23 3.59 1.52 27.18
C GLY A 23 2.74 1.33 25.92
N CYS A 24 1.41 1.21 26.05
CA CYS A 24 0.49 0.97 24.93
C CYS A 24 -0.03 2.27 24.28
N SER A 25 0.07 3.41 24.96
CA SER A 25 -0.28 4.73 24.41
C SER A 25 0.79 5.31 23.49
N ILE A 26 2.04 4.84 23.57
CA ILE A 26 3.13 5.24 22.65
C ILE A 26 2.98 4.55 21.28
N SER A 27 2.23 3.45 21.18
CA SER A 27 1.95 2.78 19.90
C SER A 27 0.75 3.35 19.12
N PHE A 28 0.09 4.40 19.62
CA PHE A 28 -1.18 4.91 19.07
C PHE A 28 -1.15 6.40 18.66
N LEU A 29 0.03 6.98 18.42
CA LEU A 29 0.17 8.19 17.61
C LEU A 29 0.85 7.84 16.30
N GLY A 30 0.08 7.32 15.34
CA GLY A 30 0.64 6.94 14.05
C GLY A 30 -0.34 6.23 13.12
N THR A 31 -1.57 6.69 13.01
CA THR A 31 -2.35 6.44 11.79
C THR A 31 -2.85 7.78 11.29
N SER A 32 -1.93 8.54 10.70
CA SER A 32 -2.30 9.50 9.67
C SER A 32 -3.16 8.75 8.67
N SER A 33 -4.32 9.27 8.34
CA SER A 33 -5.04 8.86 7.14
C SER A 33 -4.04 8.94 5.99
N LEU A 34 -3.59 7.79 5.49
CA LEU A 34 -2.93 7.70 4.20
C LEU A 34 -4.03 8.07 3.21
N SER A 35 -4.15 9.36 2.93
CA SER A 35 -4.50 9.77 1.57
C SER A 35 -3.60 8.96 0.67
N ASP A 36 -4.17 8.15 -0.22
CA ASP A 36 -3.44 7.47 -1.29
C ASP A 36 -2.50 8.51 -1.88
N ALA A 37 -1.24 8.47 -1.46
CA ALA A 37 -0.24 9.30 -2.08
C ALA A 37 -0.16 8.73 -3.50
N PRO A 38 -0.24 9.57 -4.54
CA PRO A 38 0.06 9.10 -5.89
C PRO A 38 1.33 8.28 -5.79
N SER A 39 1.30 7.05 -6.27
CA SER A 39 2.49 6.20 -6.23
C SER A 39 3.62 7.02 -6.83
N LEU A 40 4.67 7.31 -6.05
CA LEU A 40 5.69 8.28 -6.48
C LEU A 40 6.32 7.92 -7.83
N PHE A 41 6.23 6.64 -8.19
CA PHE A 41 6.68 6.07 -9.46
C PHE A 41 5.53 5.88 -10.47
N LEU A 42 4.48 6.68 -10.40
CA LEU A 42 3.40 6.68 -11.38
C LEU A 42 3.96 7.09 -12.75
N GLY A 43 3.61 6.31 -13.77
CA GLY A 43 4.12 6.49 -15.13
C GLY A 43 5.62 6.18 -15.30
N VAL A 44 6.31 5.69 -14.26
CA VAL A 44 7.72 5.29 -14.32
C VAL A 44 7.86 3.81 -14.68
N ALA A 45 8.76 3.50 -15.62
CA ALA A 45 9.09 2.13 -15.97
C ALA A 45 9.89 1.45 -14.84
N PRO A 46 9.70 0.14 -14.56
CA PRO A 46 10.39 -0.55 -13.47
C PRO A 46 11.91 -0.42 -13.48
N GLN A 47 12.54 -0.41 -14.68
CA GLN A 47 13.99 -0.22 -14.80
C GLN A 47 14.48 1.19 -14.41
N ASP A 48 13.59 2.18 -14.40
CA ASP A 48 13.91 3.57 -14.11
C ASP A 48 13.55 3.96 -12.67
N GLU A 49 12.90 3.08 -11.89
CA GLU A 49 12.52 3.37 -10.49
C GLU A 49 13.74 3.74 -9.62
N GLU A 50 14.88 3.08 -9.83
CA GLU A 50 16.13 3.40 -9.11
C GLU A 50 16.67 4.79 -9.46
N TYR A 51 16.51 5.23 -10.72
CA TYR A 51 16.90 6.58 -11.16
C TYR A 51 16.10 7.67 -10.43
N PHE A 52 14.80 7.45 -10.26
CA PHE A 52 13.88 8.37 -9.58
C PHE A 52 13.88 8.25 -8.05
N ALA A 53 14.61 7.28 -7.48
CA ALA A 53 14.68 7.08 -6.04
C ALA A 53 15.56 8.12 -5.31
N ALA A 54 16.37 8.89 -6.04
CA ALA A 54 17.26 9.90 -5.46
C ALA A 54 16.50 11.14 -4.92
N GLU A 55 17.02 11.79 -3.88
CA GLU A 55 16.46 13.06 -3.36
C GLU A 55 16.61 14.22 -4.35
N ARG A 56 17.65 14.17 -5.18
CA ARG A 56 17.90 15.10 -6.29
C ARG A 56 18.10 14.30 -7.56
N ILE A 57 17.25 14.57 -8.55
CA ILE A 57 17.19 13.84 -9.81
C ILE A 57 17.64 14.79 -10.91
N ALA A 58 18.52 14.32 -11.79
CA ALA A 58 18.91 15.10 -12.97
C ALA A 58 17.83 14.99 -14.04
N CYS A 59 17.69 15.98 -14.92
CA CYS A 59 17.02 15.78 -16.20
C CYS A 59 17.92 14.88 -17.07
N ARG A 60 17.35 13.98 -17.87
CA ARG A 60 18.15 13.05 -18.70
C ARG A 60 18.90 13.76 -19.82
N ASP A 61 18.40 14.89 -20.29
CA ASP A 61 19.07 15.80 -21.21
C ASP A 61 20.30 16.51 -20.61
N GLY A 62 20.50 16.41 -19.29
CA GLY A 62 21.60 17.05 -18.57
C GLY A 62 21.43 18.56 -18.35
N SER A 63 20.26 19.13 -18.63
CA SER A 63 20.00 20.57 -18.54
C SER A 63 20.04 21.10 -17.10
N LYS A 64 19.32 20.45 -16.18
CA LYS A 64 19.25 20.82 -14.75
C LYS A 64 18.99 19.61 -13.85
N SER A 65 18.86 19.86 -12.56
CA SER A 65 18.39 18.86 -11.58
C SER A 65 17.26 19.45 -10.74
N PHE A 66 16.31 18.60 -10.37
CA PHE A 66 15.18 18.94 -9.52
C PHE A 66 15.20 18.08 -8.26
N ARG A 67 14.43 18.49 -7.26
CA ARG A 67 14.26 17.71 -6.03
C ARG A 67 13.11 16.73 -6.19
N ARG A 68 13.14 15.63 -5.44
CA ARG A 68 12.13 14.56 -5.52
C ARG A 68 10.70 15.03 -5.25
N ASP A 69 10.49 16.11 -4.51
CA ASP A 69 9.18 16.73 -4.28
C ASP A 69 8.57 17.38 -5.53
N ARG A 70 9.38 17.60 -6.58
CA ARG A 70 8.92 18.09 -7.89
C ARG A 70 8.70 16.99 -8.92
N LEU A 71 8.90 15.73 -8.54
CA LEU A 71 8.57 14.62 -9.43
C LEU A 71 7.05 14.46 -9.46
N ASN A 72 6.45 14.53 -10.65
CA ASN A 72 5.00 14.45 -10.85
C ASN A 72 4.24 15.53 -10.07
N ASP A 73 4.74 16.78 -10.02
CA ASP A 73 4.06 17.89 -9.34
C ASP A 73 3.11 18.66 -10.28
N GLY A 74 3.04 18.25 -11.55
CA GLY A 74 2.18 18.83 -12.57
C GLY A 74 2.79 20.09 -13.20
N PHE A 75 4.09 20.34 -13.01
CA PHE A 75 4.78 21.48 -13.60
C PHE A 75 6.02 21.04 -14.37
N CYS A 76 6.07 21.37 -15.67
CA CYS A 76 7.19 20.96 -16.50
C CYS A 76 8.47 21.77 -16.22
N ASP A 77 9.33 21.19 -15.40
CA ASP A 77 10.65 21.66 -15.08
C ASP A 77 11.66 21.24 -16.14
N CYS A 78 11.75 19.96 -16.51
CA CYS A 78 12.78 19.50 -17.45
C CYS A 78 12.34 19.67 -18.91
N PRO A 79 13.21 20.17 -19.81
CA PRO A 79 12.89 20.26 -21.24
C PRO A 79 12.56 18.91 -21.91
N ASP A 80 13.13 17.83 -21.39
CA ASP A 80 12.88 16.45 -21.85
C ASP A 80 11.70 15.76 -21.15
N GLY A 81 11.05 16.43 -20.20
CA GLY A 81 9.93 15.91 -19.42
C GLY A 81 10.28 14.82 -18.42
N THR A 82 11.56 14.67 -18.03
CA THR A 82 12.00 13.66 -17.04
C THR A 82 11.26 13.76 -15.70
N ASP A 83 10.87 14.97 -15.30
CA ASP A 83 10.23 15.30 -14.03
C ASP A 83 8.73 14.98 -13.98
N GLU A 84 8.08 14.76 -15.12
CA GLU A 84 6.63 14.53 -15.21
C GLU A 84 6.26 13.20 -15.90
N PRO A 85 6.81 12.04 -15.47
CA PRO A 85 6.46 10.75 -16.06
C PRO A 85 5.00 10.33 -15.80
N GLY A 86 4.37 10.85 -14.74
CA GLY A 86 3.05 10.48 -14.24
C GLY A 86 1.96 11.52 -14.48
N THR A 87 2.24 12.62 -15.18
CA THR A 87 1.27 13.70 -15.46
C THR A 87 1.31 14.11 -16.94
N SER A 88 0.41 15.03 -17.31
CA SER A 88 0.31 15.63 -18.65
C SER A 88 1.09 16.94 -18.83
N ALA A 89 1.92 17.33 -17.87
CA ALA A 89 2.52 18.67 -17.82
C ALA A 89 3.61 18.91 -18.87
N CYS A 90 4.35 17.88 -19.29
CA CYS A 90 5.47 18.02 -20.22
C CYS A 90 5.15 17.48 -21.62
N PRO A 91 5.32 18.28 -22.70
CA PRO A 91 4.95 17.87 -24.06
C PRO A 91 5.78 16.69 -24.60
N GLU A 92 7.05 16.59 -24.22
CA GLU A 92 7.95 15.48 -24.60
C GLU A 92 7.88 14.30 -23.62
N GLY A 93 7.09 14.44 -22.54
CA GLY A 93 6.95 13.42 -21.50
C GLY A 93 6.31 12.13 -22.02
N ARG A 94 6.67 11.01 -21.39
CA ARG A 94 6.08 9.70 -21.67
C ARG A 94 5.61 9.04 -20.39
N PHE A 95 4.42 8.45 -20.47
CA PHE A 95 3.80 7.71 -19.39
C PHE A 95 3.93 6.21 -19.64
N TYR A 96 4.40 5.46 -18.64
CA TYR A 96 4.52 4.02 -18.71
C TYR A 96 3.30 3.31 -18.11
N CYS A 97 2.50 2.67 -18.96
CA CYS A 97 1.45 1.75 -18.51
C CYS A 97 2.10 0.41 -18.14
N LYS A 98 1.92 -0.03 -16.88
CA LYS A 98 2.46 -1.31 -16.40
C LYS A 98 1.74 -2.49 -17.04
N ASN A 99 0.42 -2.35 -17.27
CA ASN A 99 -0.44 -3.33 -17.93
C ASN A 99 -0.22 -4.74 -17.38
N VAL A 100 -0.30 -4.92 -16.05
CA VAL A 100 0.01 -6.21 -15.42
C VAL A 100 -0.85 -7.33 -16.02
N GLY A 101 -0.18 -8.31 -16.64
CA GLY A 101 -0.82 -9.40 -17.36
C GLY A 101 -0.79 -9.23 -18.88
N ASP A 102 -0.64 -8.03 -19.41
CA ASP A 102 -0.50 -7.74 -20.84
C ASP A 102 0.88 -7.11 -21.13
N LYS A 103 1.11 -6.72 -22.38
CA LYS A 103 2.34 -6.02 -22.77
C LYS A 103 2.32 -4.57 -22.23
N PRO A 104 3.41 -4.10 -21.60
CA PRO A 104 3.53 -2.70 -21.23
C PRO A 104 3.61 -1.81 -22.47
N ILE A 105 3.04 -0.61 -22.38
CA ILE A 105 3.05 0.39 -23.44
C ILE A 105 3.50 1.74 -22.89
N LEU A 106 4.03 2.57 -23.78
CA LEU A 106 4.38 3.96 -23.49
C LEU A 106 3.38 4.87 -24.20
N LEU A 107 2.78 5.78 -23.44
CA LEU A 107 1.89 6.81 -23.96
C LEU A 107 2.60 8.15 -23.98
N PHE A 108 2.09 9.08 -24.79
CA PHE A 108 2.46 10.48 -24.70
C PHE A 108 1.82 11.09 -23.45
N SER A 109 2.53 12.00 -22.78
CA SER A 109 2.05 12.71 -21.59
C SER A 109 0.69 13.39 -21.83
N SER A 110 0.39 13.83 -23.05
CA SER A 110 -0.90 14.42 -23.43
C SER A 110 -2.13 13.52 -23.25
N ARG A 111 -1.94 12.20 -23.08
CA ARG A 111 -3.00 11.20 -22.85
C ARG A 111 -3.23 10.87 -21.38
N VAL A 112 -2.44 11.47 -20.49
CA VAL A 112 -2.60 11.26 -19.05
C VAL A 112 -3.69 12.19 -18.56
N ASN A 113 -4.74 11.64 -17.96
CA ASN A 113 -5.91 12.37 -17.48
C ASN A 113 -6.58 13.22 -18.58
N ASP A 114 -6.73 12.68 -19.79
CA ASP A 114 -7.43 13.30 -20.93
C ASP A 114 -8.90 12.82 -21.08
N HIS A 115 -9.38 12.02 -20.12
CA HIS A 115 -10.69 11.39 -20.07
C HIS A 115 -10.89 10.26 -21.10
N ILE A 116 -9.81 9.67 -21.60
CA ILE A 116 -9.84 8.50 -22.48
C ILE A 116 -8.99 7.40 -21.87
N CYS A 117 -9.57 6.21 -21.71
CA CYS A 117 -8.82 5.05 -21.22
C CYS A 117 -7.91 4.48 -22.33
N ASP A 118 -6.64 4.86 -22.35
CA ASP A 118 -5.62 4.37 -23.27
C ASP A 118 -4.83 3.18 -22.69
N CYS A 119 -4.52 3.17 -21.39
CA CYS A 119 -3.90 2.00 -20.76
C CYS A 119 -4.96 0.91 -20.49
N CYS A 120 -4.62 -0.36 -20.72
CA CYS A 120 -5.56 -1.45 -20.40
C CYS A 120 -5.80 -1.58 -18.89
N ASP A 121 -4.82 -1.19 -18.06
CA ASP A 121 -4.94 -1.20 -16.61
C ASP A 121 -5.65 0.04 -16.06
N GLY A 122 -5.93 1.04 -16.92
CA GLY A 122 -6.58 2.30 -16.56
C GLY A 122 -5.71 3.25 -15.74
N SER A 123 -4.39 3.04 -15.69
CA SER A 123 -3.47 3.82 -14.86
C SER A 123 -3.22 5.26 -15.34
N ASP A 124 -3.52 5.54 -16.59
CA ASP A 124 -3.46 6.85 -17.24
C ASP A 124 -4.53 7.84 -16.74
N GLU A 125 -5.66 7.35 -16.25
CA GLU A 125 -6.78 8.16 -15.73
C GLU A 125 -6.88 8.00 -14.20
N ASN A 126 -6.03 8.74 -13.49
CA ASN A 126 -5.76 8.58 -12.06
C ASN A 126 -6.17 9.77 -11.19
N ASP A 127 -6.66 10.86 -11.79
CA ASP A 127 -7.12 12.07 -11.09
C ASP A 127 -8.52 11.92 -10.44
N GLY A 128 -9.23 10.82 -10.76
CA GLY A 128 -10.58 10.53 -10.28
C GLY A 128 -11.70 11.20 -11.09
N SER A 129 -11.39 11.87 -12.19
CA SER A 129 -12.39 12.51 -13.07
C SER A 129 -13.24 11.47 -13.81
N ILE A 130 -12.63 10.36 -14.23
CA ILE A 130 -13.31 9.18 -14.78
C ILE A 130 -12.75 7.91 -14.13
N THR A 131 -13.41 6.77 -14.37
CA THR A 131 -12.97 5.47 -13.84
C THR A 131 -12.77 4.49 -14.98
N CYS A 132 -11.51 4.12 -15.24
CA CYS A 132 -11.14 3.16 -16.26
C CYS A 132 -11.09 1.74 -15.68
N PRO A 133 -11.89 0.78 -16.17
CA PRO A 133 -11.81 -0.60 -15.72
C PRO A 133 -10.57 -1.30 -16.30
N ASN A 134 -9.96 -2.18 -15.51
CA ASN A 134 -8.85 -3.01 -16.01
C ASN A 134 -9.38 -4.03 -17.03
N THR A 135 -8.87 -3.93 -18.26
CA THR A 135 -9.18 -4.76 -19.42
C THR A 135 -7.97 -5.53 -19.94
N CYS A 136 -6.86 -5.54 -19.19
CA CYS A 136 -5.63 -6.20 -19.61
C CYS A 136 -5.87 -7.70 -19.86
N SER A 137 -5.47 -8.13 -21.06
CA SER A 137 -5.61 -9.51 -21.50
C SER A 137 -4.30 -10.25 -21.30
N LEU A 138 -4.34 -11.48 -20.82
CA LEU A 138 -3.13 -12.29 -20.61
C LEU A 138 -2.45 -12.76 -21.90
N ASP A 139 -2.94 -12.33 -23.07
CA ASP A 139 -2.88 -13.09 -24.32
C ASP A 139 -2.21 -12.37 -25.51
N ALA A 140 -1.40 -11.33 -25.32
CA ALA A 140 -0.75 -10.67 -26.46
C ALA A 140 0.51 -11.40 -26.99
N ASP A 141 1.26 -12.12 -26.13
CA ASP A 141 2.48 -12.82 -26.56
C ASP A 141 2.22 -14.24 -27.07
N ILE A 142 1.08 -14.85 -26.70
CA ILE A 142 0.69 -16.19 -27.20
C ILE A 142 0.12 -16.10 -28.64
N ILE A 143 -0.51 -14.99 -29.00
CA ILE A 143 -1.09 -14.81 -30.34
C ILE A 143 -0.04 -14.35 -31.37
N LYS A 144 0.95 -13.53 -30.98
CA LYS A 144 1.98 -13.07 -31.92
C LYS A 144 2.94 -14.16 -32.39
N GLN A 145 3.19 -15.19 -31.56
CA GLN A 145 3.98 -16.35 -31.99
C GLN A 145 3.18 -17.34 -32.85
N SER A 146 1.85 -17.33 -32.77
CA SER A 146 1.00 -18.25 -33.57
C SER A 146 0.68 -17.72 -34.97
N ALA A 147 0.76 -16.40 -35.20
CA ALA A 147 0.58 -15.82 -36.54
C ALA A 147 1.80 -16.00 -37.47
N THR A 148 3.00 -16.28 -36.94
CA THR A 148 4.21 -16.57 -37.75
C THR A 148 4.54 -18.05 -37.89
N HIS A 149 3.74 -18.95 -37.31
CA HIS A 149 4.00 -20.40 -37.35
C HIS A 149 2.81 -21.19 -37.91
N ASP A 150 2.17 -20.68 -38.96
CA ASP A 150 1.11 -21.39 -39.69
C ASP A 150 1.65 -22.49 -40.63
N LEU A 151 2.61 -23.29 -40.14
CA LEU A 151 3.06 -24.55 -40.74
C LEU A 151 3.50 -25.55 -39.65
N LYS A 152 2.60 -25.93 -38.74
CA LYS A 152 2.37 -27.33 -38.30
C LYS A 152 1.53 -27.35 -37.02
N GLY A 153 0.35 -27.95 -37.13
CA GLY A 153 -0.59 -28.10 -36.03
C GLY A 153 -0.05 -28.91 -34.84
N ARG A 154 -0.38 -28.42 -33.64
CA ARG A 154 -0.66 -29.24 -32.45
C ARG A 154 -1.54 -28.42 -31.49
N LYS A 155 -2.65 -29.00 -31.03
CA LYS A 155 -3.60 -28.38 -30.09
C LYS A 155 -2.97 -28.24 -28.69
N MET A 156 -3.08 -27.05 -28.09
CA MET A 156 -2.73 -26.76 -26.69
C MET A 156 -3.73 -27.45 -25.75
N THR A 157 -3.26 -28.14 -24.71
CA THR A 157 -4.09 -28.82 -23.71
C THR A 157 -4.32 -27.96 -22.47
N GLN A 158 -5.52 -28.10 -21.91
CA GLN A 158 -6.24 -27.35 -20.88
C GLN A 158 -5.54 -27.11 -19.51
N ASN A 159 -4.31 -27.58 -19.27
CA ASN A 159 -3.71 -27.61 -17.93
C ASN A 159 -2.78 -26.44 -17.57
N ASP A 160 -2.26 -25.68 -18.53
CA ASP A 160 -1.31 -24.59 -18.23
C ASP A 160 -1.98 -23.29 -17.74
N SER A 161 -3.28 -23.13 -17.97
CA SER A 161 -4.07 -21.99 -17.48
C SER A 161 -4.22 -21.95 -15.95
N GLY A 162 -3.95 -23.07 -15.25
CA GLY A 162 -4.16 -23.19 -13.80
C GLY A 162 -3.06 -22.55 -12.93
N VAL A 163 -1.83 -22.47 -13.43
CA VAL A 163 -0.67 -22.04 -12.63
C VAL A 163 -0.60 -20.50 -12.50
N TYR A 164 -0.98 -19.77 -13.55
CA TYR A 164 -0.95 -18.30 -13.55
C TYR A 164 -2.12 -17.67 -12.78
N ARG A 165 -3.34 -18.21 -12.93
CA ARG A 165 -4.52 -17.78 -12.14
C ARG A 165 -4.30 -17.88 -10.64
N LYS A 166 -3.39 -18.75 -10.21
CA LYS A 166 -3.01 -18.95 -8.81
C LYS A 166 -2.09 -17.86 -8.27
N ARG A 167 -1.28 -17.21 -9.10
CA ARG A 167 -0.40 -16.09 -8.68
C ARG A 167 -1.15 -14.78 -8.53
N VAL A 168 -1.99 -14.40 -9.51
CA VAL A 168 -2.81 -13.18 -9.40
C VAL A 168 -3.81 -13.27 -8.24
N ASN A 169 -4.39 -14.45 -7.99
CA ASN A 169 -5.19 -14.67 -6.77
C ASN A 169 -4.36 -14.55 -5.48
N LEU A 170 -3.08 -14.90 -5.50
CA LEU A 170 -2.25 -14.86 -4.30
C LEU A 170 -2.01 -13.42 -3.84
N ASP A 171 -1.82 -12.50 -4.78
CA ASP A 171 -1.60 -11.07 -4.47
C ASP A 171 -2.90 -10.41 -3.96
N ASP A 172 -4.06 -10.72 -4.56
CA ASP A 172 -5.38 -10.31 -4.07
C ASP A 172 -5.72 -10.88 -2.68
N LEU A 173 -5.30 -12.12 -2.41
CA LEU A 173 -5.42 -12.72 -1.08
C LEU A 173 -4.50 -12.04 -0.06
N ILE A 174 -3.29 -11.63 -0.45
CA ILE A 174 -2.35 -10.92 0.44
C ILE A 174 -2.90 -9.54 0.81
N LEU A 175 -3.48 -8.80 -0.14
CA LEU A 175 -4.09 -7.49 0.10
C LEU A 175 -5.36 -7.57 0.96
N ARG A 176 -6.19 -8.61 0.79
CA ARG A 176 -7.35 -8.85 1.69
C ARG A 176 -6.94 -9.32 3.09
N GLN A 177 -5.80 -10.01 3.20
CA GLN A 177 -5.33 -10.56 4.47
C GLN A 177 -4.82 -9.48 5.42
N THR A 178 -4.36 -8.32 4.92
CA THR A 178 -3.97 -7.16 5.74
C THR A 178 -5.20 -6.47 6.33
N GLU A 179 -6.27 -6.27 5.55
CA GLU A 179 -7.51 -5.62 6.01
C GLU A 179 -8.23 -6.40 7.13
N LEU A 180 -8.32 -7.73 6.99
CA LEU A 180 -8.89 -8.60 8.03
C LEU A 180 -8.04 -8.64 9.30
N ARG A 181 -6.70 -8.51 9.18
CA ARG A 181 -5.82 -8.45 10.35
C ARG A 181 -6.02 -7.17 11.14
N VAL A 182 -6.21 -6.02 10.47
CA VAL A 182 -6.47 -4.74 11.14
C VAL A 182 -7.79 -4.79 11.92
N ALA A 183 -8.86 -5.31 11.33
CA ALA A 183 -10.15 -5.45 12.00
C ALA A 183 -10.06 -6.33 13.26
N ALA A 184 -9.36 -7.46 13.18
CA ALA A 184 -9.16 -8.37 14.31
C ALA A 184 -8.38 -7.73 15.47
N PHE A 185 -7.36 -6.91 15.17
CA PHE A 185 -6.64 -6.16 16.21
C PHE A 185 -7.53 -5.11 16.88
N VAL A 186 -8.35 -4.38 16.11
CA VAL A 186 -9.28 -3.38 16.65
C VAL A 186 -10.31 -4.03 17.58
N GLU A 187 -10.92 -5.15 17.19
CA GLU A 187 -11.87 -5.88 18.03
C GLU A 187 -11.23 -6.38 19.33
N PHE A 188 -10.01 -6.91 19.26
CA PHE A 188 -9.26 -7.35 20.44
C PHE A 188 -9.00 -6.18 21.41
N PHE A 189 -8.58 -5.03 20.88
CA PHE A 189 -8.36 -3.82 21.68
C PHE A 189 -9.65 -3.33 22.36
N LEU A 190 -10.77 -3.29 21.65
CA LEU A 190 -12.07 -2.91 22.23
C LEU A 190 -12.51 -3.87 23.33
N ALA A 191 -12.29 -5.17 23.16
CA ALA A 191 -12.61 -6.18 24.19
C ALA A 191 -11.76 -5.99 25.46
N VAL A 192 -10.45 -5.75 25.32
CA VAL A 192 -9.54 -5.49 26.46
C VAL A 192 -9.94 -4.21 27.20
N CYS A 193 -10.25 -3.14 26.47
CA CYS A 193 -10.76 -1.89 27.03
C CYS A 193 -12.09 -2.09 27.78
N GLY A 194 -13.02 -2.88 27.23
CA GLY A 194 -14.29 -3.20 27.88
C GLY A 194 -14.12 -3.99 29.18
N ILE A 195 -13.26 -5.02 29.17
CA ILE A 195 -12.98 -5.87 30.34
C ILE A 195 -12.33 -5.05 31.47
N THR A 196 -11.34 -4.22 31.13
CA THR A 196 -10.66 -3.36 32.12
C THR A 196 -11.63 -2.34 32.73
N PHE A 197 -12.50 -1.72 31.93
CA PHE A 197 -13.54 -0.82 32.43
C PHE A 197 -14.52 -1.53 33.37
N CYS A 198 -14.95 -2.75 33.04
CA CYS A 198 -15.79 -3.58 33.89
C CYS A 198 -15.12 -3.89 35.23
N PHE A 199 -13.84 -4.28 35.24
CA PHE A 199 -13.09 -4.52 36.48
C PHE A 199 -12.96 -3.25 37.33
N ILE A 200 -12.72 -2.09 36.72
CA ILE A 200 -12.67 -0.80 37.42
C ILE A 200 -14.05 -0.49 38.04
N ARG A 201 -15.15 -0.65 37.30
CA ARG A 201 -16.51 -0.44 37.83
C ARG A 201 -16.85 -1.41 38.96
N GLN A 202 -16.54 -2.69 38.82
CA GLN A 202 -16.77 -3.69 39.86
C GLN A 202 -15.96 -3.37 41.13
N ARG A 203 -14.71 -2.94 40.97
CA ARG A 203 -13.85 -2.53 42.08
C ARG A 203 -14.37 -1.26 42.77
N ASN A 204 -14.83 -0.26 42.01
CA ASN A 204 -15.46 0.93 42.56
C ASN A 204 -16.77 0.59 43.30
N LYS A 205 -17.63 -0.27 42.73
CA LYS A 205 -18.86 -0.74 43.39
C LYS A 205 -18.58 -1.50 44.69
N SER A 206 -17.54 -2.35 44.71
CA SER A 206 -17.08 -3.06 45.92
C SER A 206 -16.55 -2.09 46.98
N ARG A 207 -15.76 -1.08 46.59
CA ARG A 207 -15.30 -0.01 47.49
C ARG A 207 -16.47 0.79 48.09
N THR A 208 -17.51 1.12 47.30
CA THR A 208 -18.67 1.84 47.81
C THR A 208 -19.50 1.00 48.79
N ARG A 209 -19.63 -0.31 48.56
CA ARG A 209 -20.29 -1.24 49.51
C ARG A 209 -19.52 -1.34 50.83
N ASN A 210 -18.21 -1.52 50.79
CA ASN A 210 -17.38 -1.56 52.00
C ASN A 210 -17.37 -0.25 52.80
N ARG A 211 -17.55 0.92 52.13
CA ARG A 211 -17.70 2.21 52.83
C ARG A 211 -19.05 2.32 53.54
N ARG A 212 -20.13 1.80 52.97
CA ARG A 212 -21.48 1.82 53.60
C ARG A 212 -21.62 0.86 54.79
N GLN A 213 -20.83 -0.22 54.83
CA GLN A 213 -20.79 -1.15 55.97
C GLN A 213 -19.93 -0.67 57.16
N ARG A 214 -19.17 0.42 57.00
CA ARG A 214 -18.28 1.00 58.03
C ARG A 214 -18.78 2.34 58.61
N SER A 215 -19.97 2.78 58.18
CA SER A 215 -20.71 3.93 58.72
C SER A 215 -21.91 3.41 59.50
#